data_AF-T0YT03-F1
#
_entry.id   AF-T0YT03-F1
#
_cell.length_a   1.000
_cell.length_b   1.000
_cell.length_c   1.000
_cell.angle_alpha   90.00
_cell.angle_beta   90.00
_cell.angle_gamma   90.00
#
_symmetry.space_group_name_H-M   'P 1'
#
loop_
_entity.id
_entity.type
_entity.pdbx_description
1 polymer ?
#
loop_
_entity_poly.entity_id
_entity_poly.type
_entity_poly.pdbx_seq_one_letter_code
_entity_poly.pdbx_strand_id
1 'polypeptide(L)' 'MEGHTLADGLAEFPRVFPEIYRATVAAGEQAGHLDAVLERLAEYTERRE' A
#
# COMPACT_ATOMS: atom_id res chain seq x y z
N MET A 1 -22.23 5.45 3.80
CA MET A 1 -21.30 4.92 2.78
C MET A 1 -19.97 4.87 3.46
N GLU A 2 -19.59 3.70 3.98
CA GLU A 2 -18.28 3.54 4.59
C GLU A 2 -17.25 3.57 3.46
N GLY A 3 -16.21 4.39 3.60
CA GLY A 3 -15.07 4.36 2.69
C GLY A 3 -14.19 3.17 3.05
N HIS A 4 -13.81 2.37 2.06
CA HIS A 4 -12.77 1.37 2.24
C HIS A 4 -11.40 2.06 2.23
N THR A 5 -10.47 1.56 3.04
CA THR A 5 -9.09 2.01 2.97
C THR A 5 -8.46 1.54 1.66
N LEU A 6 -7.40 2.22 1.22
CA LEU A 6 -6.62 1.75 0.08
C LEU A 6 -6.06 0.36 0.36
N ALA A 7 -5.59 0.09 1.58
CA ALA A 7 -5.10 -1.23 1.97
C ALA A 7 -6.17 -2.33 1.79
N ASP A 8 -7.43 -2.05 2.12
CA ASP A 8 -8.55 -2.98 1.90
C ASP A 8 -8.77 -3.26 0.42
N GLY A 9 -8.80 -2.21 -0.42
CA GLY A 9 -8.94 -2.37 -1.87
C GLY A 9 -7.78 -3.15 -2.49
N LEU A 10 -6.55 -2.92 -2.04
CA LEU A 10 -5.38 -3.68 -2.50
C LEU A 10 -5.42 -5.14 -2.04
N ALA A 11 -6.08 -5.44 -0.91
CA ALA A 11 -6.23 -6.80 -0.40
C ALA A 11 -7.11 -7.69 -1.28
N GLU A 12 -7.93 -7.12 -2.17
CA GLU A 12 -8.69 -7.86 -3.18
C GLU A 12 -7.79 -8.47 -4.28
N PHE A 13 -6.56 -7.99 -4.43
CA PHE A 13 -5.60 -8.44 -5.44
C PHE A 13 -4.28 -8.95 -4.84
N PRO A 14 -4.29 -9.97 -3.96
CA PRO A 14 -3.11 -10.40 -3.19
C PRO A 14 -1.98 -10.98 -4.05
N ARG A 15 -2.26 -11.38 -5.29
CA ARG A 15 -1.24 -11.85 -6.26
C ARG A 15 -0.41 -10.70 -6.84
N VAL A 16 -0.99 -9.51 -6.92
CA VAL A 16 -0.35 -8.30 -7.44
C VAL A 16 0.25 -7.47 -6.30
N PHE A 17 -0.42 -7.44 -5.15
CA PHE A 17 0.01 -6.71 -3.96
C PHE A 17 0.36 -7.68 -2.82
N PRO A 18 1.65 -8.03 -2.66
CA PRO A 18 2.09 -8.87 -1.57
C PRO A 18 1.71 -8.30 -0.19
N GLU A 19 1.68 -9.17 0.82
CA GLU A 19 1.33 -8.79 2.20
C GLU A 19 2.13 -7.60 2.72
N ILE A 20 3.45 -7.57 2.49
CA ILE A 20 4.31 -6.46 2.93
C ILE A 20 3.91 -5.12 2.29
N TYR A 21 3.44 -5.13 1.04
CA TYR A 21 2.99 -3.94 0.33
C TYR A 21 1.73 -3.38 1.01
N ARG A 22 0.73 -4.24 1.23
CA ARG A 22 -0.54 -3.88 1.88
C ARG A 22 -0.35 -3.44 3.33
N ALA A 23 0.51 -4.12 4.08
CA ALA A 23 0.85 -3.74 5.46
C ALA A 23 1.51 -2.36 5.54
N THR A 24 2.38 -2.02 4.57
CA THR A 24 3.01 -0.71 4.50
C THR A 24 2.00 0.39 4.17
N VAL A 25 1.11 0.15 3.20
CA VAL A 25 0.01 1.06 2.86
C VAL A 25 -0.90 1.28 4.07
N ALA A 26 -1.33 0.21 4.75
CA ALA A 26 -2.16 0.32 5.94
C ALA A 26 -1.50 1.17 7.04
N ALA A 27 -0.20 0.95 7.30
CA ALA A 27 0.54 1.77 8.26
C ALA A 27 0.61 3.25 7.85
N GLY A 28 0.79 3.54 6.56
CA GLY A 28 0.78 4.89 6.00
C GLY A 28 -0.57 5.59 6.15
N GLU A 29 -1.66 4.87 5.88
CA GLU A 29 -3.02 5.39 6.04
C GLU A 29 -3.34 5.72 7.50
N GLN A 30 -3.01 4.83 8.43
CA GLN A 30 -3.23 5.07 9.85
C GLN A 30 -2.38 6.22 10.41
N ALA A 31 -1.18 6.43 9.86
CA ALA A 31 -0.29 7.51 10.25
C ALA A 31 -0.60 8.85 9.54
N GLY A 32 -1.44 8.85 8.50
CA GLY A 32 -1.67 10.04 7.67
C GLY A 32 -0.48 10.42 6.79
N HIS A 33 0.35 9.44 6.42
CA HIS A 33 1.60 9.60 5.65
C HIS A 33 1.60 8.69 4.41
N LEU A 34 0.44 8.56 3.77
CA LEU A 34 0.26 7.67 2.62
C LEU A 34 1.12 8.08 1.42
N ASP A 35 1.33 9.37 1.23
CA ASP A 35 2.20 9.96 0.21
C ASP A 35 3.63 9.42 0.30
N ALA A 36 4.27 9.54 1.47
CA ALA A 36 5.63 9.07 1.69
C ALA A 36 5.75 7.55 1.56
N VAL A 37 4.71 6.81 1.97
CA VAL A 37 4.64 5.36 1.81
C VAL A 37 4.60 4.97 0.33
N LEU A 38 3.76 5.62 -0.47
CA LEU A 38 3.63 5.32 -1.89
C LEU A 38 4.92 5.63 -2.65
N GLU A 39 5.60 6.73 -2.33
CA GLU A 39 6.90 7.07 -2.93
C GLU A 39 7.95 5.98 -2.66
N ARG A 40 8.05 5.53 -1.41
CA ARG A 40 8.97 4.44 -1.04
C ARG A 40 8.61 3.10 -1.68
N LEU A 41 7.32 2.82 -1.87
CA LEU A 41 6.86 1.61 -2.56
C LEU A 41 7.14 1.68 -4.07
N ALA A 42 7.05 2.86 -4.68
CA ALA A 42 7.43 3.07 -6.08
C ALA A 42 8.93 2.77 -6.27
N GLU A 43 9.80 3.35 -5.45
CA GLU A 43 11.23 3.05 -5.50
C GLU A 43 11.54 1.56 -5.26
N TYR A 44 10.83 0.93 -4.33
CA TYR A 44 10.99 -0.51 -4.08
C TYR A 44 10.62 -1.33 -5.31
N THR A 45 9.57 -0.93 -6.03
CA THR A 45 9.09 -1.63 -7.23
C THR A 45 10.08 -1.43 -8.39
N GLU A 46 10.56 -0.21 -8.61
CA GLU A 46 11.56 0.11 -9.64
C GLU A 46 12.88 -0.63 -9.43
N ARG A 47 13.33 -0.81 -8.18
CA ARG A 47 14.56 -1.58 -7.88
C ARG A 47 14.43 -3.09 -8.09
N ARG A 48 13.20 -3.60 -8.23
CA ARG A 48 12.93 -5.04 -8.44
C ARG A 48 12.75 -5.40 -9.91
N GLU A 49 12.72 -4.41 -10.80
CA GLU A 49 12.85 -4.56 -12.26
C GLU A 49 14.33 -4.66 -12.66
#